data_AF-A0A151GGJ2-F1
#
_entry.id   AF-A0A151GGJ2-F1
#
_cell.length_a   1.000
_cell.length_b   1.000
_cell.length_c   1.000
_cell.angle_alpha   90.00
_cell.angle_beta   90.00
_cell.angle_gamma   90.00
#
_symmetry.space_group_name_H-M   'P 1'
#
loop_
_entity.id
_entity.type
_entity.pdbx_description
1 polymer ?
#
loop_
_entity_poly.entity_id
_entity_poly.type
_entity_poly.pdbx_seq_one_letter_code
_entity_poly.pdbx_strand_id
1 'polypeptide(L)'
;MQFPIVALLFTITSAGVVDFPLVHNLFVKVQSNVKLLTTETERLSPVNNNLAACSRLVASSMSIAGEVLRDSAVLTDTDSTTLLGLWKGIGHELISLSGALRSNKLAIQMAGTCNSLKLSLLEIDDAHDQLANTVITKLPKSFQQAAQEQHDKIAHVLVKCIMQVKRRQCVDGRGSANPARLPNK
;
A
#
# COMPACT_ATOMS: atom_id res chain seq x y z
N MET A 1 -29.72 2.08 11.30
CA MET A 1 -29.17 2.87 10.17
C MET A 1 -28.68 1.88 9.12
N GLN A 2 -29.37 1.81 7.99
CA GLN A 2 -29.18 0.80 6.94
C GLN A 2 -28.23 1.38 5.88
N PHE A 3 -27.10 0.73 5.62
CA PHE A 3 -26.21 1.08 4.52
C PHE A 3 -26.73 0.39 3.24
N PRO A 4 -26.90 1.11 2.11
CA PRO A 4 -27.26 0.46 0.86
C PRO A 4 -26.03 -0.24 0.28
N ILE A 5 -26.13 -1.57 0.15
CA ILE A 5 -25.24 -2.38 -0.69
C ILE A 5 -25.66 -2.10 -2.14
N VAL A 6 -24.85 -1.33 -2.86
CA VAL A 6 -25.01 -1.15 -4.30
C VAL A 6 -24.51 -2.43 -4.98
N ALA A 7 -25.43 -3.29 -5.39
CA ALA A 7 -25.14 -4.42 -6.27
C ALA A 7 -24.88 -3.88 -7.69
N LEU A 8 -23.61 -3.86 -8.12
CA LEU A 8 -23.28 -3.69 -9.53
C LEU A 8 -23.53 -5.02 -10.25
N LEU A 9 -24.59 -5.05 -11.06
CA LEU A 9 -24.81 -6.07 -12.09
C LEU A 9 -23.98 -5.71 -13.32
N PHE A 10 -23.00 -6.55 -13.66
CA PHE A 10 -22.21 -6.41 -14.87
C PHE A 10 -22.75 -7.32 -15.97
N THR A 11 -23.23 -6.73 -17.06
CA THR A 11 -23.46 -7.40 -18.34
C THR A 11 -22.11 -7.63 -19.02
N ILE A 12 -21.75 -8.89 -19.19
CA ILE A 12 -20.59 -9.33 -19.97
C ILE A 12 -20.96 -9.22 -21.46
N THR A 13 -20.50 -8.17 -22.14
CA THR A 13 -20.51 -8.11 -23.60
C THR A 13 -19.24 -8.73 -24.14
N SER A 14 -19.41 -9.70 -25.03
CA SER A 14 -18.37 -10.49 -25.67
C SER A 14 -17.61 -9.67 -26.72
N ALA A 15 -16.64 -8.87 -26.27
CA ALA A 15 -15.46 -8.46 -27.00
C ALA A 15 -14.48 -7.97 -25.94
N GLY A 16 -13.28 -8.57 -25.87
CA GLY A 16 -12.31 -8.41 -24.78
C GLY A 16 -11.72 -7.01 -24.62
N VAL A 17 -12.56 -6.04 -24.26
CA VAL A 17 -12.19 -4.70 -23.83
C VAL A 17 -12.46 -4.67 -22.33
N VAL A 18 -11.42 -4.90 -21.53
CA VAL A 18 -11.50 -4.47 -20.14
C VAL A 18 -11.59 -2.95 -20.16
N ASP A 19 -12.60 -2.46 -19.45
CA ASP A 19 -12.90 -1.04 -19.31
C ASP A 19 -11.75 -0.36 -18.55
N PHE A 20 -10.85 0.33 -19.26
CA PHE A 20 -9.76 1.09 -18.64
C PHE A 20 -10.23 2.01 -17.48
N PRO A 21 -11.41 2.66 -17.55
CA PRO A 21 -12.04 3.30 -16.39
C PRO A 21 -12.06 2.48 -15.09
N LEU A 22 -12.28 1.16 -15.14
CA LEU A 22 -12.22 0.30 -13.97
C LEU A 22 -10.79 0.19 -13.43
N VAL A 23 -9.81 -0.08 -14.30
CA VAL A 23 -8.37 -0.13 -13.94
C VAL A 23 -7.93 1.20 -13.34
N HIS A 24 -8.29 2.32 -13.99
CA HIS A 24 -8.03 3.67 -13.51
C HIS A 24 -8.58 3.87 -12.09
N ASN A 25 -9.85 3.58 -11.85
CA ASN A 25 -10.49 3.74 -10.54
C ASN A 25 -9.84 2.88 -9.46
N LEU A 26 -9.38 1.67 -9.79
CA LEU A 26 -8.65 0.81 -8.86
C LEU A 26 -7.30 1.41 -8.47
N PHE A 27 -6.55 1.98 -9.42
CA PHE A 27 -5.28 2.66 -9.13
C PHE A 27 -5.49 3.93 -8.29
N VAL A 28 -6.52 4.73 -8.58
CA VAL A 28 -6.92 5.85 -7.72
C VAL A 28 -7.24 5.38 -6.30
N LYS A 29 -7.94 4.24 -6.17
CA LYS A 29 -8.28 3.65 -4.86
C LYS A 29 -7.04 3.16 -4.12
N VAL A 30 -6.09 2.53 -4.80
CA VAL A 30 -4.80 2.15 -4.20
C VAL A 30 -4.09 3.40 -3.67
N GLN A 31 -3.96 4.45 -4.48
CA GLN A 31 -3.33 5.71 -4.05
C GLN A 31 -4.03 6.31 -2.83
N SER A 32 -5.37 6.37 -2.85
CA SER A 32 -6.17 6.86 -1.72
C SER A 32 -5.95 6.04 -0.44
N ASN A 33 -5.87 4.71 -0.56
CA ASN A 33 -5.63 3.83 0.58
C ASN A 33 -4.21 3.99 1.17
N VAL A 34 -3.19 4.23 0.32
CA VAL A 34 -1.84 4.54 0.82
C VAL A 34 -1.86 5.87 1.58
N LYS A 35 -2.54 6.88 1.05
CA LYS A 35 -2.71 8.17 1.74
C LYS A 35 -3.46 8.04 3.07
N LEU A 36 -4.48 7.18 3.13
CA LEU A 36 -5.18 6.87 4.38
C LEU A 36 -4.24 6.21 5.39
N LEU A 37 -3.44 5.23 4.97
CA LEU A 37 -2.45 4.59 5.82
C LEU A 37 -1.41 5.60 6.36
N THR A 38 -0.95 6.54 5.52
CA THR A 38 -0.07 7.65 5.96
C THR A 38 -0.75 8.49 7.02
N THR A 39 -2.01 8.87 6.80
CA THR A 39 -2.78 9.70 7.75
C THR A 39 -2.98 8.99 9.09
N GLU A 40 -3.30 7.69 9.07
CA GLU A 40 -3.46 6.90 10.30
C GLU A 40 -2.12 6.70 11.02
N THR A 41 -1.00 6.67 10.29
CA THR A 41 0.34 6.63 10.88
C THR A 41 0.66 7.94 11.61
N GLU A 42 0.26 9.08 11.03
CA GLU A 42 0.44 10.40 11.63
C GLU A 42 -0.48 10.65 12.83
N ARG A 43 -1.66 10.02 12.85
CA ARG A 43 -2.66 10.16 13.91
C ARG A 43 -2.60 9.04 14.95
N LEU A 44 -1.59 8.18 14.87
CA LEU A 44 -1.52 6.99 15.70
C LEU A 44 -1.56 7.36 17.18
N SER A 45 -2.43 6.67 17.92
CA SER A 45 -2.48 6.75 19.37
C SER A 45 -2.67 5.34 19.95
N PRO A 46 -2.38 5.13 21.25
CA PRO A 46 -2.64 3.86 21.90
C PRO A 46 -4.12 3.42 21.89
N VAL A 47 -5.04 4.37 21.71
CA VAL A 47 -6.51 4.14 21.74
C VAL A 47 -7.08 3.92 20.34
N ASN A 48 -6.46 4.49 19.31
CA ASN A 48 -6.91 4.38 17.93
C ASN A 48 -5.77 3.89 17.04
N ASN A 49 -5.81 2.60 16.70
CA ASN A 49 -4.80 1.94 15.90
C ASN A 49 -5.46 1.16 14.76
N ASN A 50 -5.65 1.84 13.63
CA ASN A 50 -6.19 1.25 12.41
C ASN A 50 -5.10 0.85 11.40
N LEU A 51 -3.82 0.87 11.80
CA LEU A 51 -2.70 0.70 10.87
C LEU A 51 -2.72 -0.64 10.14
N ALA A 52 -3.00 -1.73 10.86
CA ALA A 52 -3.09 -3.06 10.26
C ALA A 52 -4.27 -3.15 9.28
N ALA A 53 -5.43 -2.58 9.62
CA ALA A 53 -6.59 -2.57 8.74
C ALA A 53 -6.34 -1.74 7.47
N CYS A 54 -5.76 -0.54 7.61
CA CYS A 54 -5.44 0.33 6.48
C CYS A 54 -4.37 -0.30 5.58
N SER A 55 -3.37 -0.96 6.17
CA SER A 55 -2.33 -1.65 5.38
C SER A 55 -2.90 -2.82 4.58
N ARG A 56 -3.81 -3.61 5.17
CA ARG A 56 -4.54 -4.66 4.43
C ARG A 56 -5.39 -4.08 3.30
N LEU A 57 -6.04 -2.94 3.51
CA LEU A 57 -6.80 -2.27 2.44
C LEU A 57 -5.91 -1.88 1.25
N VAL A 58 -4.68 -1.43 1.51
CA VAL A 58 -3.69 -1.17 0.44
C VAL A 58 -3.36 -2.46 -0.30
N ALA A 59 -2.92 -3.50 0.41
CA ALA A 59 -2.52 -4.77 -0.21
C ALA A 59 -3.67 -5.42 -1.01
N SER A 60 -4.88 -5.48 -0.44
CA SER A 60 -6.05 -6.01 -1.15
C SER A 60 -6.40 -5.19 -2.39
N SER A 61 -6.28 -3.86 -2.34
CA SER A 61 -6.58 -3.01 -3.50
C SER A 61 -5.55 -3.18 -4.61
N MET A 62 -4.27 -3.39 -4.27
CA MET A 62 -3.22 -3.71 -5.24
C MET A 62 -3.46 -5.08 -5.89
N SER A 63 -3.82 -6.09 -5.10
CA SER A 63 -4.16 -7.43 -5.61
C SER A 63 -5.33 -7.38 -6.58
N ILE A 64 -6.43 -6.70 -6.21
CA ILE A 64 -7.61 -6.54 -7.07
C ILE A 64 -7.26 -5.78 -8.35
N ALA A 65 -6.45 -4.70 -8.25
CA ALA A 65 -5.99 -3.98 -9.43
C ALA A 65 -5.17 -4.88 -10.37
N GLY A 66 -4.33 -5.75 -9.81
CA GLY A 66 -3.55 -6.72 -10.57
C GLY A 66 -4.42 -7.76 -11.25
N GLU A 67 -5.39 -8.35 -10.55
CA GLU A 67 -6.33 -9.33 -11.12
C GLU A 67 -7.14 -8.74 -12.27
N VAL A 68 -7.75 -7.57 -12.08
CA VAL A 68 -8.56 -6.90 -13.12
C VAL A 68 -7.70 -6.55 -14.34
N LEU A 69 -6.46 -6.11 -14.13
CA LEU A 69 -5.54 -5.80 -15.21
C LEU A 69 -5.03 -7.06 -15.92
N ARG A 70 -4.88 -8.18 -15.21
CA ARG A 70 -4.44 -9.46 -15.79
C ARG A 70 -5.39 -9.96 -16.87
N ASP A 71 -6.68 -9.75 -16.69
CA ASP A 71 -7.71 -10.17 -17.63
C ASP A 71 -7.95 -9.12 -18.75
N SER A 72 -7.22 -7.99 -18.72
CA SER A 72 -7.34 -6.95 -19.73
C SER A 72 -6.63 -7.27 -21.04
N ALA A 73 -7.10 -6.65 -22.13
CA ALA A 73 -6.28 -6.50 -23.32
C ALA A 73 -5.02 -5.70 -23.01
N VAL A 74 -4.04 -5.75 -23.93
CA VAL A 74 -2.89 -4.84 -23.91
C VAL A 74 -3.42 -3.41 -23.94
N LEU A 75 -2.84 -2.55 -23.10
CA LEU A 75 -3.26 -1.16 -22.96
C LEU A 75 -2.86 -0.34 -24.18
N THR A 76 -3.66 0.68 -24.50
CA THR A 76 -3.27 1.67 -25.51
C THR A 76 -2.17 2.59 -24.98
N ASP A 77 -1.50 3.35 -25.84
CA ASP A 77 -0.46 4.30 -25.42
C ASP A 77 -1.02 5.39 -24.46
N THR A 78 -2.27 5.81 -24.68
CA THR A 78 -2.97 6.79 -23.83
C THR A 78 -3.27 6.21 -22.44
N ASP A 79 -3.79 4.97 -22.41
CA ASP A 79 -4.06 4.26 -21.15
C ASP A 79 -2.77 3.99 -20.38
N SER A 80 -1.72 3.59 -21.09
CA SER A 80 -0.37 3.32 -20.56
C SER A 80 0.23 4.56 -19.89
N THR A 81 0.15 5.71 -20.56
CA THR A 81 0.63 6.99 -20.02
C THR A 81 -0.13 7.37 -18.74
N THR A 82 -1.46 7.20 -18.76
CA THR A 82 -2.34 7.50 -17.62
C THR A 82 -2.02 6.58 -16.44
N LEU A 83 -1.88 5.28 -16.70
CA LEU A 83 -1.59 4.28 -15.68
C LEU A 83 -0.22 4.51 -15.03
N LEU A 84 0.82 4.81 -15.82
CA LEU A 84 2.15 5.15 -15.30
C LEU A 84 2.12 6.42 -14.44
N GLY A 85 1.31 7.41 -14.82
CA GLY A 85 1.07 8.61 -14.02
C GLY A 85 0.47 8.30 -12.65
N LEU A 86 -0.56 7.46 -12.60
CA LEU A 86 -1.17 6.99 -11.34
C LEU A 86 -0.19 6.19 -10.50
N TRP A 87 0.58 5.31 -11.14
CA TRP A 87 1.58 4.49 -10.47
C TRP A 87 2.70 5.33 -9.84
N LYS A 88 3.12 6.40 -10.53
CA LYS A 88 4.02 7.41 -9.96
C LYS A 88 3.39 8.11 -8.75
N GLY A 89 2.09 8.42 -8.82
CA GLY A 89 1.32 8.95 -7.69
C GLY A 89 1.35 8.04 -6.46
N ILE A 90 1.14 6.73 -6.63
CA ILE A 90 1.26 5.74 -5.56
C ILE A 90 2.67 5.77 -4.95
N GLY A 91 3.71 5.85 -5.77
CA GLY A 91 5.09 5.95 -5.30
C GLY A 91 5.34 7.20 -4.44
N HIS A 92 4.77 8.35 -4.81
CA HIS A 92 4.85 9.56 -3.98
C HIS A 92 4.16 9.37 -2.62
N GLU A 93 2.97 8.77 -2.59
CA GLU A 93 2.27 8.51 -1.32
C GLU A 93 3.04 7.53 -0.42
N LEU A 94 3.73 6.54 -0.99
CA LEU A 94 4.59 5.62 -0.23
C LEU A 94 5.84 6.33 0.33
N ILE A 95 6.38 7.34 -0.36
CA ILE A 95 7.46 8.17 0.18
C ILE A 95 6.94 8.96 1.40
N SER A 96 5.74 9.54 1.31
CA SER A 96 5.09 10.21 2.44
C SER A 96 4.88 9.24 3.61
N LEU A 97 4.39 8.03 3.34
CA LEU A 97 4.25 6.97 4.35
C LEU A 97 5.60 6.66 5.02
N SER A 98 6.67 6.51 4.25
CA SER A 98 8.02 6.28 4.81
C SER A 98 8.44 7.40 5.75
N GLY A 99 8.10 8.65 5.43
CA GLY A 99 8.32 9.81 6.29
C GLY A 99 7.49 9.75 7.57
N ALA A 100 6.19 9.47 7.45
CA ALA A 100 5.28 9.33 8.59
C ALA A 100 5.70 8.23 9.56
N LEU A 101 6.12 7.06 9.04
CA LEU A 101 6.63 5.94 9.84
C LEU A 101 7.88 6.33 10.64
N ARG A 102 8.77 7.10 10.03
CA ARG A 102 9.98 7.59 10.71
C ARG A 102 9.63 8.59 11.81
N SER A 103 8.76 9.56 11.52
CA SER A 103 8.36 10.61 12.47
C SER A 103 7.55 10.05 13.64
N ASN A 104 6.72 9.03 13.43
CA ASN A 104 5.82 8.46 14.44
C ASN A 104 6.34 7.17 15.08
N LYS A 105 7.64 6.89 14.94
CA LYS A 105 8.29 5.68 15.43
C LYS A 105 7.98 5.37 16.91
N LEU A 106 8.05 6.37 17.78
CA LEU A 106 7.78 6.19 19.22
C LEU A 106 6.31 5.83 19.48
N ALA A 107 5.36 6.48 18.78
CA ALA A 107 3.95 6.17 18.90
C ALA A 107 3.65 4.72 18.44
N ILE A 108 4.30 4.27 17.36
CA ILE A 108 4.19 2.89 16.85
C ILE A 108 4.70 1.88 17.88
N GLN A 109 5.85 2.17 18.49
CA GLN A 109 6.41 1.32 19.55
C GLN A 109 5.49 1.26 20.78
N MET A 110 4.97 2.41 21.23
CA MET A 110 4.07 2.50 22.39
C MET A 110 2.72 1.82 22.15
N ALA A 111 2.19 1.90 20.92
CA ALA A 111 0.98 1.17 20.52
C ALA A 111 1.22 -0.35 20.45
N GLY A 112 2.48 -0.80 20.40
CA GLY A 112 2.85 -2.21 20.32
C GLY A 112 2.43 -2.84 18.99
N THR A 113 2.65 -2.11 17.89
CA THR A 113 2.19 -2.46 16.54
C THR A 113 3.33 -2.66 15.54
N CYS A 114 4.60 -2.59 15.98
CA CYS A 114 5.76 -2.73 15.11
C CYS A 114 5.70 -4.04 14.31
N ASN A 115 5.39 -5.17 14.97
CA ASN A 115 5.38 -6.46 14.28
C ASN A 115 4.19 -6.61 13.32
N SER A 116 2.99 -6.18 13.71
CA SER A 116 1.82 -6.23 12.82
C SER A 116 2.01 -5.31 11.61
N LEU A 117 2.55 -4.11 11.82
CA LEU A 117 2.82 -3.17 10.74
C LEU A 117 3.91 -3.67 9.80
N LYS A 118 4.95 -4.32 10.33
CA LYS A 118 5.97 -4.99 9.51
C LYS A 118 5.34 -6.07 8.62
N LEU A 119 4.48 -6.94 9.18
CA LEU A 119 3.81 -7.98 8.40
C LEU A 119 2.94 -7.36 7.30
N SER A 120 2.18 -6.33 7.61
CA SER A 120 1.36 -5.68 6.58
C SER A 120 2.16 -4.91 5.54
N LEU A 121 3.31 -4.34 5.87
CA LEU A 121 4.21 -3.76 4.86
C LEU A 121 4.83 -4.82 3.95
N LEU A 122 5.08 -6.03 4.44
CA LEU A 122 5.49 -7.16 3.60
C LEU A 122 4.35 -7.64 2.69
N GLU A 123 3.11 -7.64 3.18
CA GLU A 123 1.93 -7.93 2.34
C GLU A 123 1.75 -6.89 1.22
N ILE A 124 2.02 -5.60 1.51
CA ILE A 124 2.00 -4.54 0.50
C ILE A 124 3.13 -4.72 -0.53
N ASP A 125 4.32 -5.12 -0.09
CA ASP A 125 5.47 -5.40 -0.96
C ASP A 125 5.18 -6.53 -1.95
N ASP A 126 4.68 -7.66 -1.46
CA ASP A 126 4.27 -8.79 -2.31
C ASP A 126 3.13 -8.43 -3.27
N ALA A 127 2.09 -7.72 -2.79
CA ALA A 127 1.00 -7.25 -3.64
C ALA A 127 1.48 -6.24 -4.70
N HIS A 128 2.45 -5.40 -4.36
CA HIS A 128 3.07 -4.47 -5.30
C HIS A 128 3.85 -5.20 -6.40
N ASP A 129 4.67 -6.19 -6.04
CA ASP A 129 5.44 -6.99 -7.01
C ASP A 129 4.50 -7.70 -8.00
N GLN A 130 3.42 -8.30 -7.51
CA GLN A 130 2.42 -8.96 -8.35
C GLN A 130 1.69 -7.98 -9.27
N LEU A 131 1.29 -6.82 -8.75
CA LEU A 131 0.71 -5.74 -9.54
C LEU A 131 1.70 -5.25 -10.61
N ALA A 132 2.96 -5.03 -10.24
CA ALA A 132 3.99 -4.51 -11.12
C ALA A 132 4.24 -5.43 -12.31
N ASN A 133 4.41 -6.72 -12.04
CA ASN A 133 4.56 -7.74 -13.08
C ASN A 133 3.37 -7.73 -14.04
N THR A 134 2.15 -7.61 -13.50
CA THR A 134 0.95 -7.55 -14.34
C THR A 134 0.93 -6.28 -15.19
N VAL A 135 1.23 -5.11 -14.61
CA VAL A 135 1.28 -3.85 -15.37
C VAL A 135 2.31 -3.92 -16.49
N ILE A 136 3.53 -4.36 -16.20
CA ILE A 136 4.61 -4.43 -17.20
C ILE A 136 4.21 -5.34 -18.37
N THR A 137 3.59 -6.49 -18.11
CA THR A 137 3.16 -7.40 -19.19
C THR A 137 1.99 -6.87 -20.03
N LYS A 138 1.17 -5.95 -19.49
CA LYS A 138 0.00 -5.37 -20.17
C LYS A 138 0.30 -4.05 -20.88
N LEU A 139 1.45 -3.44 -20.62
CA LEU A 139 1.91 -2.26 -21.31
C LEU A 139 2.52 -2.59 -22.68
N PRO A 140 2.39 -1.70 -23.68
CA PRO A 140 3.16 -1.77 -24.92
C PRO A 140 4.66 -1.76 -24.63
N LYS A 141 5.46 -2.42 -25.48
CA LYS A 141 6.92 -2.56 -25.30
C LYS A 141 7.65 -1.25 -25.05
N SER A 142 7.21 -0.16 -25.69
CA SER A 142 7.76 1.20 -25.52
C SER A 142 7.67 1.73 -24.08
N PHE A 143 6.71 1.25 -23.28
CA PHE A 143 6.48 1.69 -21.90
C PHE A 143 7.03 0.74 -20.84
N GLN A 144 7.41 -0.49 -21.22
CA GLN A 144 7.81 -1.55 -20.26
C GLN A 144 9.05 -1.17 -19.45
N GLN A 145 10.04 -0.51 -20.07
CA GLN A 145 11.22 -0.04 -19.34
C GLN A 145 10.86 1.01 -18.29
N ALA A 146 10.05 2.01 -18.66
CA ALA A 146 9.62 3.06 -17.72
C ALA A 146 8.80 2.47 -16.56
N ALA A 147 7.99 1.46 -16.83
CA ALA A 147 7.24 0.71 -15.83
C ALA A 147 8.16 -0.08 -14.88
N GLN A 148 9.19 -0.75 -15.41
CA GLN A 148 10.19 -1.44 -14.59
C GLN A 148 10.93 -0.46 -13.68
N GLU A 149 11.39 0.69 -14.20
CA GLU A 149 12.04 1.72 -13.39
C GLU A 149 11.13 2.26 -12.30
N GLN A 150 9.83 2.38 -12.57
CA GLN A 150 8.84 2.84 -11.59
C GLN A 150 8.58 1.79 -10.50
N HIS A 151 8.52 0.51 -10.89
CA HIS A 151 8.46 -0.61 -9.95
C HIS A 151 9.69 -0.63 -9.04
N ASP A 152 10.90 -0.59 -9.57
CA ASP A 152 12.14 -0.62 -8.79
C ASP A 152 12.20 0.53 -7.76
N LYS A 153 11.74 1.72 -8.15
CA LYS A 153 11.63 2.89 -7.25
C LYS A 153 10.65 2.63 -6.10
N ILE A 154 9.50 2.05 -6.39
CA ILE A 154 8.48 1.77 -5.37
C ILE A 154 8.94 0.65 -4.43
N ALA A 155 9.47 -0.45 -4.97
CA ALA A 155 10.05 -1.54 -4.19
C ALA A 155 11.14 -1.01 -3.23
N HIS A 156 12.02 -0.13 -3.72
CA HIS A 156 13.04 0.50 -2.88
C HIS A 156 12.44 1.33 -1.72
N VAL A 157 11.32 2.03 -1.95
CA VAL A 157 10.61 2.78 -0.90
C VAL A 157 9.93 1.85 0.10
N LEU A 158 9.30 0.77 -0.36
CA LEU A 158 8.67 -0.23 0.51
C LEU A 158 9.70 -0.91 1.43
N VAL A 159 10.87 -1.26 0.89
CA VAL A 159 11.99 -1.75 1.70
C VAL A 159 12.39 -0.74 2.78
N LYS A 160 12.42 0.57 2.46
CA LYS A 160 12.68 1.60 3.48
C LYS A 160 11.61 1.62 4.56
N CYS A 161 10.32 1.56 4.20
CA CYS A 161 9.21 1.48 5.15
C CYS A 161 9.37 0.27 6.09
N ILE A 162 9.62 -0.92 5.53
CA ILE A 162 9.83 -2.17 6.28
C ILE A 162 11.00 -2.03 7.25
N MET A 163 12.10 -1.41 6.81
CA MET A 163 13.27 -1.21 7.65
C MET A 163 13.01 -0.30 8.85
N GLN A 164 12.19 0.75 8.71
CA GLN A 164 11.81 1.64 9.84
C GLN A 164 11.12 0.87 10.98
N VAL A 165 10.37 -0.19 10.65
CA VAL A 165 9.59 -0.99 11.60
C VAL A 165 10.23 -2.34 11.96
N LYS A 166 11.45 -2.62 11.46
CA LYS A 166 12.17 -3.87 11.75
C LYS A 166 12.59 -3.92 13.21
N ARG A 167 12.61 -5.11 13.81
CA ARG A 167 12.86 -5.37 15.26
C ARG A 167 14.06 -4.65 15.91
N ARG A 168 15.12 -4.34 15.15
CA ARG A 168 16.29 -3.59 15.66
C ARG A 168 16.03 -2.08 15.73
N GLN A 169 15.06 -1.60 14.98
CA GLN A 169 14.65 -0.20 14.89
C GLN A 169 13.32 0.02 15.62
N CYS A 170 12.38 -0.92 15.63
CA CYS A 170 11.07 -0.84 16.28
C CYS A 170 10.84 -2.08 17.16
N VAL A 171 10.76 -1.89 18.48
CA VAL A 171 10.42 -2.94 19.44
C VAL A 171 9.11 -2.54 20.11
N ASP A 172 8.12 -3.45 20.12
CA ASP A 172 6.86 -3.22 20.80
C ASP A 172 7.13 -2.95 22.29
N GLY A 173 6.58 -1.86 22.83
CA GLY A 173 6.84 -1.39 24.19
C GLY A 173 6.30 -2.28 25.32
N ARG A 174 5.89 -3.52 25.03
CA ARG A 174 5.38 -4.45 26.04
C ARG A 174 6.54 -5.12 26.78
N GLY A 175 7.04 -4.45 27.83
CA GLY A 175 7.89 -5.08 28.84
C GLY A 175 9.21 -4.38 29.13
N SER A 176 9.19 -3.14 29.59
CA SER A 176 10.12 -2.71 30.64
C SER A 176 9.31 -2.18 31.82
N ALA A 177 8.42 -3.03 32.33
CA ALA A 177 8.04 -2.92 33.73
C ALA A 177 9.22 -3.48 34.53
N ASN A 178 10.13 -2.62 34.94
CA ASN A 178 10.89 -2.88 36.16
C ASN A 178 10.51 -1.80 37.18
N PRO A 179 9.40 -1.96 37.93
CA PRO A 179 9.09 -1.10 39.07
C PRO A 179 9.94 -1.47 40.29
N ALA A 180 11.25 -1.66 40.11
CA ALA A 180 12.17 -2.06 41.18
C ALA A 180 13.45 -1.24 41.12
N ARG A 181 13.31 0.06 41.36
CA ARG A 181 14.37 0.83 42.04
C ARG A 181 13.75 1.99 42.82
N LEU A 182 13.10 1.64 43.93
CA LEU A 182 13.05 2.57 45.06
C LEU A 182 14.51 2.81 45.48
N PRO A 183 14.99 4.07 45.54
CA PRO A 183 16.28 4.34 46.14
C PRO A 183 16.19 4.08 47.64
N ASN A 184 16.87 3.03 48.09
CA ASN A 184 17.27 2.92 49.49
C ASN A 184 18.50 3.82 49.69
N LYS A 185 18.27 5.01 50.25
CA LYS A 185 19.02 5.68 51.33
C LYS A 185 18.73 7.18 51.31
#